data_AF-A0A5M3VSY1-F1
#
_entry.id   AF-A0A5M3VSY1-F1
#
_cell.length_a   1.000
_cell.length_b   1.000
_cell.length_c   1.000
_cell.angle_alpha   90.00
_cell.angle_beta   90.00
_cell.angle_gamma   90.00
#
_symmetry.space_group_name_H-M   'P 1'
#
loop_
_entity.id
_entity.type
_entity.pdbx_description
1 polymer ?
#
loop_
_entity_poly.entity_id
_entity_poly.type
_entity_poly.pdbx_seq_one_letter_code
_entity_poly.pdbx_strand_id
1 'polypeptide(L)'
;MLPADLAAPDATPRIVAELTTRGIAIDLLVNSAGFGTAGRFAEISPEREPDQHMVNVVALVDLTHALLPAMLARGSGAVVNIGSTAGFAIAPYFAIYASSKTFVLNFSLALWSELRGTGVKVLAVAPGPVDTEFFDVVGTREAALGAKLSRPITTEAASSTASTALLSGTAISTTGSAQPVVLATIDVGLNPRGVAFTPGWHHAYVANSCSNTVSVIDVRRRTVTATIPVGLFPYGVAFTPSGRTAYVANSDSDTVSVLDTATGAVTARLRTSAQAPRPLAGPGRPPSPGSWTPPGVAPEPADRGRPWVPANPRVHNLTDHPNGPVSTLGFAGTLGFLGA
;
A
#
# COMPACT_ATOMS: atom_id res chain seq x y z
N MET A 1 31.81 -14.70 -0.75
CA MET A 1 30.48 -15.33 -0.79
C MET A 1 30.24 -16.04 0.53
N LEU A 2 29.08 -15.86 1.16
CA LEU A 2 28.68 -16.56 2.39
C LEU A 2 27.54 -17.53 2.06
N PRO A 3 27.76 -18.85 1.98
CA PRO A 3 26.67 -19.77 1.69
C PRO A 3 25.66 -19.75 2.86
N ALA A 4 24.41 -19.42 2.56
CA ALA A 4 23.32 -19.41 3.53
C ALA A 4 22.01 -19.78 2.84
N ASP A 5 21.25 -20.66 3.48
CA ASP A 5 19.85 -20.90 3.13
C ASP A 5 18.99 -19.91 3.91
N LEU A 6 18.34 -18.99 3.19
CA LEU A 6 17.50 -17.94 3.77
C LEU A 6 16.11 -18.45 4.20
N ALA A 7 15.73 -19.68 3.87
CA ALA A 7 14.51 -20.29 4.40
C ALA A 7 14.70 -20.73 5.87
N ALA A 8 15.93 -20.95 6.30
CA ALA A 8 16.24 -21.36 7.66
C ALA A 8 15.93 -20.22 8.67
N PRO A 9 15.23 -20.49 9.79
CA PRO A 9 14.87 -19.47 10.78
C PRO A 9 16.06 -18.72 11.41
N ASP A 10 17.24 -19.31 11.38
CA ASP A 10 18.47 -18.77 11.98
C ASP A 10 19.42 -18.13 10.93
N ALA A 11 19.00 -18.03 9.67
CA ALA A 11 19.84 -17.57 8.58
C ALA A 11 20.38 -16.15 8.82
N THR A 12 19.51 -15.22 9.20
CA THR A 12 19.90 -13.81 9.43
C THR A 12 20.89 -13.67 10.60
N PRO A 13 20.63 -14.22 11.81
CA PRO A 13 21.61 -14.20 12.88
C PRO A 13 22.98 -14.74 12.48
N ARG A 14 23.02 -15.86 11.73
CA ARG A 14 24.28 -16.43 11.22
C ARG A 14 25.02 -15.51 10.27
N ILE A 15 24.31 -14.90 9.32
CA ILE A 15 24.89 -13.94 8.37
C ILE A 15 25.46 -12.73 9.10
N VAL A 16 24.71 -12.15 10.05
CA VAL A 16 25.14 -10.98 10.81
C VAL A 16 26.35 -11.28 11.69
N ALA A 17 26.38 -12.45 12.35
CA ALA A 17 27.52 -12.90 13.13
C ALA A 17 28.78 -13.03 12.26
N GLU A 18 28.64 -13.60 11.07
CA GLU A 18 29.75 -13.79 10.14
C GLU A 18 30.27 -12.45 9.57
N LEU A 19 29.38 -11.52 9.22
CA LEU A 19 29.76 -10.16 8.80
C LEU A 19 30.53 -9.44 9.92
N THR A 20 30.08 -9.60 11.16
CA THR A 20 30.73 -9.01 12.34
C THR A 20 32.11 -9.62 12.56
N THR A 21 32.24 -10.94 12.52
CA THR A 21 33.54 -11.65 12.65
C THR A 21 34.53 -11.20 11.60
N ARG A 22 34.06 -10.89 10.38
CA ARG A 22 34.90 -10.40 9.27
C ARG A 22 35.13 -8.90 9.28
N GLY A 23 34.50 -8.15 10.19
CA GLY A 23 34.58 -6.69 10.22
C GLY A 23 34.03 -6.00 8.98
N ILE A 24 33.05 -6.61 8.30
CA ILE A 24 32.48 -6.09 7.05
C ILE A 24 31.27 -5.21 7.37
N ALA A 25 31.39 -3.92 7.06
CA ALA A 25 30.25 -3.00 7.06
C ALA A 25 29.50 -3.07 5.73
N ILE A 26 28.17 -3.12 5.78
CA ILE A 26 27.32 -3.15 4.59
C ILE A 26 26.81 -1.74 4.28
N ASP A 27 27.17 -1.22 3.09
CA ASP A 27 26.69 0.07 2.57
C ASP A 27 25.48 -0.08 1.65
N LEU A 28 25.36 -1.23 0.98
CA LEU A 28 24.24 -1.55 0.10
C LEU A 28 23.74 -2.97 0.42
N LEU A 29 22.51 -3.06 0.89
CA LEU A 29 21.78 -4.31 1.01
C LEU A 29 20.88 -4.49 -0.22
N VAL A 30 21.04 -5.59 -0.94
CA VAL A 30 20.13 -5.98 -2.03
C VAL A 30 19.40 -7.27 -1.65
N ASN A 31 18.14 -7.13 -1.24
CA ASN A 31 17.27 -8.27 -0.94
C ASN A 31 16.68 -8.83 -2.23
N SER A 32 17.46 -9.66 -2.91
CA SER A 32 17.11 -10.26 -4.21
C SER A 32 16.63 -11.70 -4.13
N ALA A 33 16.88 -12.40 -3.02
CA ALA A 33 16.47 -13.79 -2.89
C ALA A 33 14.94 -13.89 -2.86
N GLY A 34 14.42 -14.87 -3.58
CA GLY A 34 12.98 -15.11 -3.63
C GLY A 34 12.61 -16.11 -4.70
N PHE A 35 11.47 -16.76 -4.48
CA PHE A 35 10.87 -17.66 -5.47
C PHE A 35 9.35 -17.56 -5.42
N GLY A 36 8.72 -18.21 -6.39
CA GLY A 36 7.29 -18.17 -6.66
C GLY A 36 6.65 -19.56 -6.69
N THR A 37 5.38 -19.63 -6.35
CA THR A 37 4.47 -20.73 -6.63
C THR A 37 3.31 -20.21 -7.47
N ALA A 38 2.81 -21.03 -8.39
CA ALA A 38 1.68 -20.72 -9.23
C ALA A 38 0.73 -21.91 -9.33
N GLY A 39 -0.58 -21.66 -9.27
CA GLY A 39 -1.61 -22.69 -9.36
C GLY A 39 -2.82 -22.38 -8.49
N ARG A 40 -3.83 -23.26 -8.51
CA ARG A 40 -4.94 -23.17 -7.56
C ARG A 40 -4.36 -23.38 -6.17
N PHE A 41 -4.62 -22.46 -5.24
CA PHE A 41 -4.05 -22.53 -3.90
C PHE A 41 -4.32 -23.87 -3.20
N ALA A 42 -5.51 -24.44 -3.39
CA ALA A 42 -5.89 -25.74 -2.84
C ALA A 42 -5.11 -26.94 -3.42
N GLU A 43 -4.39 -26.76 -4.52
CA GLU A 43 -3.64 -27.80 -5.24
C GLU A 43 -2.12 -27.63 -5.09
N ILE A 44 -1.66 -26.49 -4.55
CA ILE A 44 -0.24 -26.26 -4.31
C ILE A 44 0.19 -27.02 -3.05
N SER A 45 1.31 -27.73 -3.13
CA SER A 45 1.87 -28.44 -1.97
C SER A 45 2.17 -27.45 -0.83
N PRO A 46 1.70 -27.73 0.41
CA PRO A 46 1.93 -26.85 1.55
C PRO A 46 3.40 -26.84 2.01
N GLU A 47 4.24 -27.73 1.51
CA GLU A 47 5.63 -27.87 1.98
C GLU A 47 6.53 -26.71 1.55
N ARG A 48 6.27 -26.12 0.37
CA ARG A 48 7.14 -25.09 -0.23
C ARG A 48 6.68 -23.65 0.08
N GLU A 49 5.44 -23.49 0.53
CA GLU A 49 4.85 -22.19 0.83
C GLU A 49 5.43 -21.51 2.08
N PRO A 50 5.79 -22.23 3.16
CA PRO A 50 6.51 -21.63 4.29
C PRO A 50 7.86 -21.06 3.87
N ASP A 51 8.65 -21.83 3.13
CA ASP A 51 9.96 -21.39 2.62
C ASP A 51 9.83 -20.14 1.74
N GLN A 52 8.75 -20.06 0.95
CA GLN A 52 8.46 -18.89 0.13
C GLN A 52 8.26 -17.64 0.97
N HIS A 53 7.54 -17.74 2.09
CA HIS A 53 7.37 -16.64 3.02
C HIS A 53 8.67 -16.31 3.77
N MET A 54 9.40 -17.34 4.21
CA MET A 54 10.67 -17.16 4.91
C MET A 54 11.66 -16.37 4.05
N VAL A 55 11.83 -16.76 2.79
CA VAL A 55 12.77 -16.09 1.89
C VAL A 55 12.25 -14.73 1.41
N ASN A 56 11.00 -14.65 0.93
CA ASN A 56 10.48 -13.41 0.32
C ASN A 56 10.17 -12.30 1.34
N VAL A 57 9.88 -12.66 2.60
CA VAL A 57 9.38 -11.73 3.62
C VAL A 57 10.29 -11.73 4.84
N VAL A 58 10.42 -12.86 5.53
CA VAL A 58 11.06 -12.89 6.86
C VAL A 58 12.54 -12.52 6.78
N ALA A 59 13.30 -13.22 5.95
CA ALA A 59 14.73 -12.95 5.77
C ALA A 59 14.99 -11.52 5.28
N LEU A 60 14.16 -11.00 4.37
CA LEU A 60 14.25 -9.62 3.88
C LEU A 60 14.07 -8.61 5.02
N VAL A 61 13.04 -8.79 5.86
CA VAL A 61 12.76 -7.91 7.00
C VAL A 61 13.89 -8.01 8.01
N ASP A 62 14.30 -9.22 8.38
CA ASP A 62 15.30 -9.45 9.40
C ASP A 62 16.67 -8.88 8.98
N LEU A 63 17.10 -9.11 7.74
CA LEU A 63 18.35 -8.56 7.22
C LEU A 63 18.31 -7.03 7.17
N THR A 64 17.17 -6.46 6.74
CA THR A 64 16.98 -5.01 6.74
C THR A 64 17.07 -4.46 8.17
N HIS A 65 16.37 -5.08 9.12
CA HIS A 65 16.35 -4.65 10.51
C HIS A 65 17.73 -4.75 11.18
N ALA A 66 18.49 -5.80 10.88
CA ALA A 66 19.81 -6.00 11.44
C ALA A 66 20.87 -5.02 10.89
N LEU A 67 20.78 -4.65 9.60
CA LEU A 67 21.82 -3.88 8.92
C LEU A 67 21.52 -2.37 8.87
N LEU A 68 20.25 -1.98 8.91
CA LEU A 68 19.82 -0.59 8.82
C LEU A 68 20.37 0.33 9.93
N PRO A 69 20.43 -0.08 11.22
CA PRO A 69 20.94 0.79 12.28
C PRO A 69 22.36 1.28 12.03
N ALA A 70 23.22 0.43 11.47
CA ALA A 70 24.59 0.80 11.14
C ALA A 70 24.64 1.82 9.99
N MET A 71 23.76 1.72 8.99
CA MET A 71 23.66 2.70 7.91
C MET A 71 23.19 4.07 8.44
N LEU A 72 22.19 4.06 9.33
CA LEU A 72 21.67 5.26 9.98
C LEU A 72 22.74 5.96 10.83
N ALA A 73 23.51 5.20 11.61
CA ALA A 73 24.61 5.76 12.40
C ALA A 73 25.67 6.45 11.53
N ARG A 74 25.87 5.99 10.29
CA ARG A 74 26.78 6.59 9.31
C ARG A 74 26.16 7.74 8.52
N GLY A 75 24.85 7.96 8.62
CA GLY A 75 24.11 8.89 7.77
C GLY A 75 24.17 8.56 6.28
N SER A 76 24.48 7.30 5.94
CA SER A 76 24.64 6.85 4.55
C SER A 76 24.43 5.34 4.41
N GLY A 77 23.82 4.95 3.30
CA GLY A 77 23.59 3.56 2.94
C GLY A 77 22.40 3.40 2.00
N ALA A 78 22.18 2.19 1.52
CA ALA A 78 21.06 1.88 0.66
C ALA A 78 20.48 0.49 0.92
N VAL A 79 19.15 0.38 0.86
CA VAL A 79 18.42 -0.89 0.86
C VAL A 79 17.63 -0.99 -0.44
N VAL A 80 17.86 -2.05 -1.20
CA VAL A 80 17.16 -2.36 -2.44
C VAL A 80 16.40 -3.66 -2.25
N ASN A 81 15.08 -3.59 -2.34
CA ASN A 81 14.19 -4.73 -2.17
C ASN A 81 13.62 -5.15 -3.51
N ILE A 82 13.81 -6.42 -3.89
CA ILE A 82 13.29 -6.95 -5.15
C ILE A 82 11.86 -7.45 -4.97
N GLY A 83 10.92 -6.61 -5.36
CA GLY A 83 9.50 -6.87 -5.48
C GLY A 83 9.16 -7.65 -6.77
N SER A 84 8.01 -7.31 -7.35
CA SER A 84 7.52 -7.81 -8.64
C SER A 84 6.36 -6.93 -9.08
N THR A 85 6.10 -6.83 -10.38
CA THR A 85 4.84 -6.22 -10.85
C THR A 85 3.59 -6.95 -10.34
N ALA A 86 3.72 -8.23 -9.95
CA ALA A 86 2.65 -8.98 -9.30
C ALA A 86 2.20 -8.38 -7.96
N GLY A 87 3.01 -7.54 -7.32
CA GLY A 87 2.65 -6.88 -6.07
C GLY A 87 1.71 -5.67 -6.22
N PHE A 88 1.41 -5.22 -7.45
CA PHE A 88 0.52 -4.08 -7.69
C PHE A 88 -0.96 -4.45 -7.89
N ALA A 89 -1.25 -5.73 -8.12
CA ALA A 89 -2.58 -6.20 -8.44
C ALA A 89 -2.86 -7.53 -7.76
N ILE A 90 -4.15 -7.82 -7.55
CA ILE A 90 -4.55 -9.16 -7.13
C ILE A 90 -4.31 -10.10 -8.32
N ALA A 91 -3.44 -11.08 -8.13
CA ALA A 91 -3.09 -12.07 -9.15
C ALA A 91 -3.64 -13.44 -8.77
N PRO A 92 -4.80 -13.86 -9.33
CA PRO A 92 -5.28 -15.22 -9.19
C PRO A 92 -4.18 -16.23 -9.56
N TYR A 93 -4.16 -17.36 -8.86
CA TYR A 93 -3.15 -18.42 -8.99
C TYR A 93 -1.74 -18.08 -8.48
N PHE A 94 -1.46 -16.84 -8.08
CA PHE A 94 -0.20 -16.44 -7.44
C PHE A 94 -0.44 -16.02 -5.99
N ALA A 95 -1.30 -16.73 -5.26
CA ALA A 95 -1.87 -16.26 -3.99
C ALA A 95 -0.78 -15.83 -2.99
N ILE A 96 0.20 -16.71 -2.72
CA ILE A 96 1.27 -16.40 -1.78
C ILE A 96 2.35 -15.52 -2.42
N TYR A 97 2.74 -15.80 -3.67
CA TYR A 97 3.77 -15.03 -4.36
C TYR A 97 3.38 -13.54 -4.53
N ALA A 98 2.20 -13.24 -5.05
CA ALA A 98 1.76 -11.85 -5.24
C ALA A 98 1.56 -11.14 -3.89
N SER A 99 1.06 -11.86 -2.86
CA SER A 99 0.91 -11.31 -1.51
C SER A 99 2.26 -10.97 -0.88
N SER A 100 3.26 -11.84 -1.01
CA SER A 100 4.62 -11.56 -0.52
C SER A 100 5.23 -10.36 -1.23
N LYS A 101 5.05 -10.23 -2.55
CA LYS A 101 5.54 -9.06 -3.31
C LYS A 101 4.77 -7.78 -3.00
N THR A 102 3.49 -7.87 -2.67
CA THR A 102 2.70 -6.75 -2.14
C THR A 102 3.25 -6.28 -0.79
N PHE A 103 3.60 -7.21 0.11
CA PHE A 103 4.27 -6.89 1.37
C PHE A 103 5.60 -6.16 1.11
N VAL A 104 6.46 -6.71 0.25
CA VAL A 104 7.77 -6.11 -0.07
C VAL A 104 7.62 -4.69 -0.59
N LEU A 105 6.64 -4.44 -1.46
CA LEU A 105 6.33 -3.08 -1.93
C LEU A 105 5.96 -2.17 -0.75
N ASN A 106 4.90 -2.50 -0.01
CA ASN A 106 4.42 -1.65 1.09
C ASN A 106 5.48 -1.41 2.16
N PHE A 107 6.23 -2.45 2.54
CA PHE A 107 7.34 -2.36 3.48
C PHE A 107 8.42 -1.38 2.99
N SER A 108 8.81 -1.49 1.71
CA SER A 108 9.82 -0.61 1.13
C SER A 108 9.36 0.85 1.04
N LEU A 109 8.10 1.10 0.71
CA LEU A 109 7.54 2.46 0.70
C LEU A 109 7.49 3.06 2.11
N ALA A 110 7.10 2.26 3.10
CA ALA A 110 7.09 2.69 4.50
C ALA A 110 8.49 3.11 4.95
N LEU A 111 9.49 2.25 4.73
CA LEU A 111 10.88 2.57 5.05
C LEU A 111 11.42 3.76 4.26
N TRP A 112 11.15 3.84 2.95
CA TRP A 112 11.55 5.00 2.16
C TRP A 112 10.98 6.31 2.73
N SER A 113 9.72 6.29 3.17
CA SER A 113 9.07 7.47 3.76
C SER A 113 9.66 7.82 5.13
N GLU A 114 9.93 6.81 5.96
CA GLU A 114 10.49 6.97 7.30
C GLU A 114 11.92 7.50 7.27
N LEU A 115 12.75 7.02 6.34
CA LEU A 115 14.18 7.29 6.30
C LEU A 115 14.55 8.57 5.53
N ARG A 116 13.56 9.37 5.12
CA ARG A 116 13.83 10.63 4.41
C ARG A 116 14.65 11.59 5.27
N GLY A 117 15.70 12.15 4.67
CA GLY A 117 16.60 13.08 5.36
C GLY A 117 17.66 12.41 6.24
N THR A 118 17.65 11.08 6.37
CA THR A 118 18.68 10.34 7.15
C THR A 118 19.97 10.08 6.36
N GLY A 119 19.93 10.31 5.04
CA GLY A 119 21.01 9.94 4.11
C GLY A 119 21.02 8.46 3.71
N VAL A 120 20.18 7.63 4.32
CA VAL A 120 19.93 6.24 3.90
C VAL A 120 18.82 6.21 2.85
N LYS A 121 19.04 5.50 1.75
CA LYS A 121 18.10 5.37 0.64
C LYS A 121 17.41 4.01 0.67
N VAL A 122 16.13 3.97 0.28
CA VAL A 122 15.40 2.71 0.09
C VAL A 122 14.74 2.70 -1.28
N LEU A 123 14.83 1.58 -1.98
CA LEU A 123 14.22 1.40 -3.29
C LEU A 123 13.53 0.04 -3.37
N ALA A 124 12.25 0.04 -3.75
CA ALA A 124 11.60 -1.16 -4.24
C ALA A 124 11.82 -1.30 -5.75
N VAL A 125 12.38 -2.41 -6.20
CA VAL A 125 12.46 -2.74 -7.64
C VAL A 125 11.37 -3.77 -7.93
N ALA A 126 10.42 -3.43 -8.78
CA ALA A 126 9.32 -4.28 -9.20
C ALA A 126 9.49 -4.68 -10.66
N PRO A 127 10.29 -5.72 -10.94
CA PRO A 127 10.48 -6.19 -12.31
C PRO A 127 9.20 -6.87 -12.81
N GLY A 128 8.94 -6.70 -14.10
CA GLY A 128 8.08 -7.58 -14.87
C GLY A 128 8.79 -8.89 -15.21
N PRO A 129 8.31 -9.64 -16.21
CA PRO A 129 8.98 -10.83 -16.72
C PRO A 129 10.44 -10.53 -17.12
N VAL A 130 11.39 -11.14 -16.41
CA VAL A 130 12.83 -11.10 -16.72
C VAL A 130 13.24 -12.46 -17.25
N ASP A 131 14.17 -12.50 -18.21
CA ASP A 131 14.67 -13.74 -18.81
C ASP A 131 15.48 -14.52 -17.77
N THR A 132 14.81 -15.41 -17.04
CA THR A 132 15.36 -16.16 -15.90
C THR A 132 14.69 -17.53 -15.83
N GLU A 133 15.34 -18.49 -15.16
CA GLU A 133 14.77 -19.81 -14.88
C GLU A 133 13.51 -19.78 -13.99
N PHE A 134 13.09 -18.60 -13.52
CA PHE A 134 11.87 -18.43 -12.72
C PHE A 134 10.64 -19.07 -13.39
N PHE A 135 10.45 -18.87 -14.69
CA PHE A 135 9.30 -19.45 -15.41
C PHE A 135 9.42 -20.97 -15.61
N ASP A 136 10.64 -21.48 -15.63
CA ASP A 136 10.92 -22.92 -15.73
C ASP A 136 10.69 -23.61 -14.36
N VAL A 137 11.03 -22.93 -13.26
CA VAL A 137 10.82 -23.39 -11.87
C VAL A 137 9.36 -23.29 -11.42
N VAL A 138 8.63 -22.27 -11.89
CA VAL A 138 7.21 -22.06 -11.59
C VAL A 138 6.30 -22.84 -12.55
N GLY A 139 6.87 -23.50 -13.57
CA GLY A 139 6.17 -24.47 -14.43
C GLY A 139 5.08 -23.89 -15.33
N THR A 140 5.07 -22.57 -15.58
CA THR A 140 3.94 -21.89 -16.23
C THR A 140 4.38 -20.97 -17.36
N ARG A 141 4.94 -21.54 -18.44
CA ARG A 141 4.97 -20.83 -19.73
C ARG A 141 3.57 -20.53 -20.27
N GLU A 142 2.55 -21.29 -19.85
CA GLU A 142 1.17 -21.16 -20.33
C GLU A 142 0.22 -20.40 -19.38
N ALA A 143 0.55 -20.23 -18.09
CA ALA A 143 -0.31 -19.52 -17.13
C ALA A 143 -0.07 -18.00 -17.05
N ALA A 144 0.85 -17.47 -17.85
CA ALA A 144 1.09 -16.05 -17.99
C ALA A 144 -0.05 -15.39 -18.79
N LEU A 145 -1.15 -15.06 -18.10
CA LEU A 145 -2.00 -13.90 -18.35
C LEU A 145 -2.23 -13.53 -19.83
N GLY A 146 -2.75 -14.43 -20.66
CA GLY A 146 -3.53 -14.11 -21.89
C GLY A 146 -2.94 -13.14 -22.93
N ALA A 147 -1.69 -12.71 -22.80
CA ALA A 147 -1.02 -11.76 -23.66
C ALA A 147 0.36 -12.32 -23.94
N LYS A 148 0.69 -12.48 -25.22
CA LYS A 148 2.06 -12.80 -25.66
C LYS A 148 3.02 -11.91 -24.87
N LEU A 149 3.79 -12.51 -23.97
CA LEU A 149 4.81 -11.81 -23.20
C LEU A 149 5.71 -11.07 -24.19
N SER A 150 5.69 -9.74 -24.14
CA SER A 150 6.73 -8.91 -24.73
C SER A 150 8.08 -9.46 -24.25
N ARG A 151 9.09 -9.48 -25.14
CA ARG A 151 10.42 -10.04 -24.85
C ARG A 151 10.85 -9.64 -23.42
N PRO A 152 11.24 -10.61 -22.57
CA PRO A 152 11.69 -10.31 -21.24
C PRO A 152 12.82 -9.28 -21.31
N ILE A 153 12.81 -8.33 -20.38
CA ILE A 153 13.91 -7.37 -20.29
C ILE A 153 15.18 -8.08 -19.82
N THR A 154 16.34 -7.56 -20.22
CA THR A 154 17.61 -8.11 -19.74
C THR A 154 17.88 -7.69 -18.30
N THR A 155 18.66 -8.48 -17.59
CA THR A 155 19.11 -8.21 -16.21
C THR A 155 19.89 -6.89 -16.13
N GLU A 156 20.66 -6.54 -17.17
CA GLU A 156 21.41 -5.29 -17.25
C GLU A 156 20.48 -4.07 -17.32
N ALA A 157 19.42 -4.15 -18.13
CA ALA A 157 18.43 -3.09 -18.23
C ALA A 157 17.67 -2.90 -16.90
N ALA A 158 17.35 -4.00 -16.22
CA ALA A 158 16.73 -3.95 -14.90
C ALA A 158 17.65 -3.26 -13.87
N SER A 159 18.92 -3.66 -13.85
CA SER A 159 19.96 -3.10 -12.97
C SER A 159 20.17 -1.60 -13.21
N SER A 160 20.33 -1.19 -14.48
CA SER A 160 20.54 0.23 -14.84
C SER A 160 19.37 1.12 -14.40
N THR A 161 18.14 0.64 -14.54
CA THR A 161 16.95 1.39 -14.12
C THR A 161 16.89 1.51 -12.60
N ALA A 162 17.18 0.44 -11.88
CA ALA A 162 17.25 0.44 -10.42
C ALA A 162 18.33 1.40 -9.90
N SER A 163 19.53 1.40 -10.50
CA SER A 163 20.60 2.34 -10.15
C SER A 163 20.17 3.79 -10.35
N THR A 164 19.51 4.08 -11.48
CA THR A 164 18.99 5.43 -11.75
C THR A 164 17.97 5.88 -10.71
N ALA A 165 16.99 5.01 -10.40
CA ALA A 165 15.96 5.28 -9.41
C ALA A 165 16.53 5.49 -7.99
N LEU A 166 17.54 4.71 -7.61
CA LEU A 166 18.22 4.86 -6.33
C LEU A 166 18.99 6.20 -6.27
N LEU A 167 19.65 6.59 -7.36
CA LEU A 167 20.34 7.87 -7.45
C LEU A 167 19.38 9.05 -7.35
N SER A 168 18.22 8.99 -8.02
CA SER A 168 17.17 10.02 -7.97
C SER A 168 16.35 10.05 -6.69
N GLY A 169 16.54 9.09 -5.77
CA GLY A 169 15.80 9.02 -4.51
C GLY A 169 14.34 8.57 -4.68
N THR A 170 14.01 7.91 -5.78
CA THR A 170 12.68 7.40 -6.07
C THR A 170 12.37 6.17 -5.20
N ALA A 171 11.14 6.06 -4.71
CA ALA A 171 10.72 4.96 -3.84
C ALA A 171 10.53 3.62 -4.57
N ILE A 172 10.12 3.66 -5.84
CA ILE A 172 9.79 2.50 -6.66
C ILE A 172 10.43 2.63 -8.04
N SER A 173 11.03 1.53 -8.51
CA SER A 173 11.48 1.35 -9.90
C SER A 173 10.77 0.16 -10.51
N THR A 174 10.17 0.31 -11.69
CA THR A 174 9.60 -0.79 -12.46
C THR A 174 10.44 -1.03 -13.71
N THR A 175 10.70 -2.30 -14.03
CA THR A 175 11.52 -2.67 -15.18
C THR A 175 10.76 -3.68 -16.03
N GLY A 176 10.47 -3.33 -17.28
CA GLY A 176 9.48 -3.99 -18.13
C GLY A 176 8.38 -3.01 -18.52
N SER A 177 7.79 -3.15 -19.71
CA SER A 177 6.90 -2.17 -20.37
C SER A 177 5.54 -1.94 -19.69
N ALA A 178 5.45 -2.04 -18.37
CA ALA A 178 4.30 -1.60 -17.61
C ALA A 178 4.79 -0.65 -16.51
N GLN A 179 5.25 0.53 -16.92
CA GLN A 179 4.89 1.70 -16.13
C GLN A 179 3.38 1.62 -15.91
N PRO A 180 2.84 1.88 -14.70
CA PRO A 180 1.40 2.03 -14.56
C PRO A 180 0.96 3.15 -15.51
N VAL A 181 0.44 2.75 -16.67
CA VAL A 181 -0.07 3.67 -17.67
C VAL A 181 -1.47 4.03 -17.19
N VAL A 182 -1.76 5.33 -17.14
CA VAL A 182 -3.12 5.80 -16.93
C VAL A 182 -3.97 5.31 -18.10
N LEU A 183 -4.71 4.23 -17.88
CA LEU A 183 -5.57 3.61 -18.89
C LEU A 183 -6.80 4.47 -19.20
N ALA A 184 -7.23 5.25 -18.21
CA ALA A 184 -8.29 6.26 -18.31
C ALA A 184 -8.24 7.15 -17.07
N THR A 185 -8.63 8.42 -17.24
CA THR A 185 -9.10 9.27 -16.14
C THR A 185 -10.62 9.26 -16.18
N ILE A 186 -11.26 8.89 -15.08
CA ILE A 186 -12.72 8.78 -14.99
C ILE A 186 -13.21 9.91 -14.09
N ASP A 187 -14.02 10.80 -14.65
CA ASP A 187 -14.60 11.90 -13.89
C ASP A 187 -15.62 11.37 -12.88
N VAL A 188 -15.40 11.71 -11.62
CA VAL A 188 -16.27 11.39 -10.48
C VAL A 188 -16.67 12.69 -9.77
N GLY A 189 -17.30 12.58 -8.61
CA GLY A 189 -17.63 13.75 -7.78
C GLY A 189 -16.40 14.45 -7.20
N LEU A 190 -16.66 15.53 -6.47
CA LEU A 190 -15.64 16.38 -5.88
C LEU A 190 -14.97 15.72 -4.67
N ASN A 191 -13.65 15.88 -4.59
CA ASN A 191 -12.79 15.40 -3.50
C ASN A 191 -12.97 13.88 -3.21
N PRO A 192 -12.59 13.01 -4.18
CA PRO A 192 -12.65 11.57 -3.99
C PRO A 192 -11.69 11.13 -2.88
N ARG A 193 -12.18 10.40 -1.88
CA ARG A 193 -11.42 10.00 -0.68
C ARG A 193 -11.05 8.53 -0.63
N GLY A 194 -11.99 7.67 -1.01
CA GLY A 194 -11.83 6.22 -0.93
C GLY A 194 -12.44 5.54 -2.15
N VAL A 195 -11.83 4.42 -2.55
CA VAL A 195 -12.34 3.54 -3.60
C VAL A 195 -12.40 2.11 -3.07
N ALA A 196 -13.47 1.40 -3.41
CA ALA A 196 -13.59 -0.03 -3.13
C ALA A 196 -14.15 -0.77 -4.35
N PHE A 197 -13.67 -1.98 -4.57
CA PHE A 197 -14.15 -2.85 -5.64
C PHE A 197 -15.15 -3.86 -5.08
N THR A 198 -16.18 -4.13 -5.86
CA THR A 198 -17.05 -5.29 -5.63
C THR A 198 -16.23 -6.59 -5.68
N PRO A 199 -16.60 -7.67 -4.95
CA PRO A 199 -15.85 -8.93 -4.95
C PRO A 199 -15.60 -9.54 -6.35
N GLY A 200 -16.45 -9.23 -7.34
CA GLY A 200 -16.29 -9.65 -8.73
C GLY A 200 -15.50 -8.68 -9.62
N TRP A 201 -14.97 -7.57 -9.08
CA TRP A 201 -14.17 -6.57 -9.81
C TRP A 201 -14.84 -5.91 -11.02
N HIS A 202 -16.16 -6.06 -11.16
CA HIS A 202 -16.92 -5.48 -12.27
C HIS A 202 -17.29 -4.02 -12.01
N HIS A 203 -17.47 -3.67 -10.73
CA HIS A 203 -17.77 -2.30 -10.31
C HIS A 203 -16.81 -1.80 -9.24
N ALA A 204 -16.44 -0.53 -9.34
CA ALA A 204 -15.74 0.24 -8.32
C ALA A 204 -16.62 1.35 -7.77
N TYR A 205 -16.59 1.58 -6.47
CA TYR A 205 -17.37 2.61 -5.78
C TYR A 205 -16.41 3.64 -5.20
N VAL A 206 -16.55 4.90 -5.60
CA VAL A 206 -15.69 6.01 -5.17
C VAL A 206 -16.49 6.97 -4.30
N ALA A 207 -16.05 7.17 -3.06
CA ALA A 207 -16.63 8.12 -2.12
C ALA A 207 -16.17 9.55 -2.40
N ASN A 208 -17.11 10.42 -2.74
CA ASN A 208 -16.86 11.82 -3.13
C ASN A 208 -17.24 12.75 -1.97
N SER A 209 -16.28 13.08 -1.11
CA SER A 209 -16.55 13.73 0.17
C SER A 209 -17.25 15.08 0.05
N CYS A 210 -16.80 15.94 -0.89
CA CYS A 210 -17.41 17.28 -1.07
C CYS A 210 -18.70 17.25 -1.90
N SER A 211 -18.99 16.14 -2.58
CA SER A 211 -20.25 15.97 -3.33
C SER A 211 -21.31 15.20 -2.56
N ASN A 212 -21.00 14.64 -1.38
CA ASN A 212 -21.91 13.80 -0.58
C ASN A 212 -22.51 12.64 -1.39
N THR A 213 -21.72 12.05 -2.29
CA THR A 213 -22.14 10.97 -3.20
C THR A 213 -21.11 9.84 -3.25
N VAL A 214 -21.55 8.69 -3.78
CA VAL A 214 -20.67 7.61 -4.23
C VAL A 214 -20.85 7.42 -5.73
N SER A 215 -19.78 7.49 -6.50
CA SER A 215 -19.78 7.16 -7.93
C SER A 215 -19.57 5.66 -8.11
N VAL A 216 -20.43 5.01 -8.89
CA VAL A 216 -20.29 3.61 -9.30
C VAL A 216 -19.69 3.58 -10.69
N ILE A 217 -18.57 2.90 -10.85
CA ILE A 217 -17.80 2.80 -12.10
C ILE A 217 -17.89 1.37 -12.61
N ASP A 218 -18.30 1.18 -13.87
CA ASP A 218 -18.06 -0.07 -14.58
C ASP A 218 -16.58 -0.14 -14.94
N VAL A 219 -15.86 -1.09 -14.34
CA VAL A 219 -14.40 -1.20 -14.45
C VAL A 219 -13.98 -1.57 -15.88
N ARG A 220 -14.78 -2.35 -16.59
CA ARG A 220 -14.48 -2.78 -17.96
C ARG A 220 -14.66 -1.62 -18.94
N ARG A 221 -15.76 -0.89 -18.80
CA ARG A 221 -16.10 0.25 -19.67
C ARG A 221 -15.38 1.54 -19.28
N ARG A 222 -14.88 1.62 -18.05
CA ARG A 222 -14.20 2.80 -17.48
C ARG A 222 -15.14 4.02 -17.47
N THR A 223 -16.39 3.80 -17.12
CA THR A 223 -17.45 4.82 -17.11
C THR A 223 -18.21 4.78 -15.81
N VAL A 224 -18.62 5.95 -15.31
CA VAL A 224 -19.57 6.04 -14.19
C VAL A 224 -20.95 5.57 -14.69
N THR A 225 -21.51 4.55 -14.05
CA THR A 225 -22.83 4.00 -14.35
C THR A 225 -23.92 4.51 -13.41
N ALA A 226 -23.54 4.95 -12.20
CA ALA A 226 -24.46 5.57 -11.26
C ALA A 226 -23.75 6.55 -10.33
N THR A 227 -24.48 7.51 -9.79
CA THR A 227 -24.05 8.38 -8.70
C THR A 227 -25.09 8.33 -7.60
N ILE A 228 -24.71 7.82 -6.43
CA ILE A 228 -25.61 7.50 -5.33
C ILE A 228 -25.46 8.56 -4.24
N PRO A 229 -26.50 9.35 -3.90
CA PRO A 229 -26.47 10.26 -2.77
C PRO A 229 -26.36 9.50 -1.45
N VAL A 230 -25.43 9.90 -0.58
CA VAL A 230 -25.19 9.28 0.74
C VAL A 230 -25.25 10.34 1.85
N GLY A 231 -24.63 10.08 3.00
CA GLY A 231 -24.50 11.06 4.08
C GLY A 231 -23.47 12.15 3.77
N LEU A 232 -23.25 13.04 4.73
CA LEU A 232 -22.29 14.14 4.58
C LEU A 232 -20.85 13.65 4.75
N PHE A 233 -19.97 14.11 3.86
CA PHE A 233 -18.54 13.74 3.82
C PHE A 233 -18.30 12.22 3.86
N PRO A 234 -18.63 11.48 2.80
CA PRO A 234 -18.27 10.07 2.70
C PRO A 234 -16.76 9.87 2.56
N TYR A 235 -16.20 8.89 3.28
CA TYR A 235 -14.76 8.56 3.27
C TYR A 235 -14.48 7.16 2.72
N GLY A 236 -14.95 6.14 3.43
CA GLY A 236 -14.68 4.74 3.12
C GLY A 236 -15.92 4.03 2.58
N VAL A 237 -15.71 3.09 1.67
CA VAL A 237 -16.72 2.16 1.18
C VAL A 237 -16.23 0.74 1.46
N ALA A 238 -17.11 -0.14 1.95
CA ALA A 238 -16.81 -1.56 2.14
C ALA A 238 -18.00 -2.42 1.67
N PHE A 239 -17.72 -3.61 1.16
CA PHE A 239 -18.75 -4.55 0.69
C PHE A 239 -18.88 -5.74 1.62
N THR A 240 -20.08 -6.32 1.67
CA THR A 240 -20.24 -7.69 2.19
C THR A 240 -19.56 -8.69 1.26
N PRO A 241 -19.17 -9.88 1.73
CA PRO A 241 -18.53 -10.90 0.88
C PRO A 241 -19.36 -11.31 -0.33
N SER A 242 -20.69 -11.27 -0.22
CA SER A 242 -21.61 -11.53 -1.34
C SER A 242 -21.66 -10.39 -2.37
N GLY A 243 -21.08 -9.23 -2.05
CA GLY A 243 -21.13 -8.01 -2.86
C GLY A 243 -22.49 -7.33 -2.89
N ARG A 244 -23.54 -7.92 -2.30
CA ARG A 244 -24.92 -7.42 -2.41
C ARG A 244 -25.15 -6.12 -1.63
N THR A 245 -24.37 -5.88 -0.58
CA THR A 245 -24.53 -4.72 0.31
C THR A 245 -23.22 -3.97 0.40
N ALA A 246 -23.28 -2.65 0.32
CA ALA A 246 -22.15 -1.76 0.59
C ALA A 246 -22.43 -0.86 1.80
N TYR A 247 -21.39 -0.54 2.57
CA TYR A 247 -21.43 0.36 3.71
C TYR A 247 -20.54 1.55 3.42
N VAL A 248 -21.06 2.76 3.62
CA VAL A 248 -20.37 4.02 3.36
C VAL A 248 -20.31 4.82 4.65
N ALA A 249 -19.10 5.05 5.16
CA ALA A 249 -18.89 5.86 6.37
C ALA A 249 -18.94 7.35 6.02
N ASN A 250 -19.80 8.11 6.72
CA ASN A 250 -20.08 9.52 6.47
C ASN A 250 -19.69 10.34 7.71
N SER A 251 -18.53 11.01 7.68
CA SER A 251 -17.91 11.60 8.87
C SER A 251 -18.74 12.73 9.46
N ASP A 252 -19.25 13.63 8.61
CA ASP A 252 -19.90 14.87 9.08
C ASP A 252 -21.36 14.66 9.45
N SER A 253 -21.92 13.50 9.12
CA SER A 253 -23.29 13.16 9.50
C SER A 253 -23.38 12.15 10.65
N ASP A 254 -22.24 11.70 11.19
CA ASP A 254 -22.20 10.64 12.20
C ASP A 254 -23.03 9.40 11.81
N THR A 255 -22.98 9.02 10.52
CA THR A 255 -23.75 7.89 9.99
C THR A 255 -22.97 6.96 9.07
N VAL A 256 -23.44 5.72 8.99
CA VAL A 256 -23.08 4.75 7.95
C VAL A 256 -24.29 4.56 7.03
N SER A 257 -24.12 4.83 5.74
CA SER A 257 -25.15 4.55 4.73
C SER A 257 -25.00 3.10 4.27
N VAL A 258 -26.10 2.35 4.27
CA VAL A 258 -26.18 0.97 3.79
C VAL A 258 -26.81 1.01 2.40
N LEU A 259 -26.11 0.49 1.41
CA LEU A 259 -26.52 0.51 0.00
C LEU A 259 -26.82 -0.92 -0.45
N ASP A 260 -27.93 -1.10 -1.17
CA ASP A 260 -28.16 -2.27 -1.99
C ASP A 260 -27.47 -2.06 -3.36
N THR A 261 -26.54 -2.94 -3.69
CA THR A 261 -25.70 -2.76 -4.89
C THR A 261 -26.41 -3.12 -6.19
N ALA A 262 -27.47 -3.93 -6.14
CA ALA A 262 -28.23 -4.31 -7.33
C ALA A 262 -29.13 -3.17 -7.80
N THR A 263 -29.68 -2.41 -6.85
CA THR A 263 -30.59 -1.29 -7.11
C THR A 263 -29.89 0.07 -7.06
N GLY A 264 -28.73 0.15 -6.41
CA GLY A 264 -28.05 1.41 -6.12
C GLY A 264 -28.76 2.25 -5.04
N ALA A 265 -29.74 1.70 -4.33
CA ALA A 265 -30.52 2.42 -3.34
C ALA A 265 -29.84 2.40 -1.96
N VAL A 266 -29.93 3.52 -1.23
CA VAL A 266 -29.60 3.55 0.20
C VAL A 266 -30.77 2.94 0.97
N THR A 267 -30.57 1.75 1.53
CA THR A 267 -31.60 0.99 2.25
C THR A 267 -31.67 1.33 3.74
N ALA A 268 -30.58 1.84 4.32
CA ALA A 268 -30.57 2.31 5.70
C ALA A 268 -29.50 3.40 5.94
N ARG A 269 -29.68 4.18 6.99
CA ARG A 269 -28.66 5.05 7.57
C ARG A 269 -28.53 4.76 9.05
N LEU A 270 -27.39 4.21 9.43
CA LEU A 270 -27.10 3.80 10.81
C LEU A 270 -26.35 4.94 11.49
N ARG A 271 -26.86 5.45 12.61
CA ARG A 271 -26.13 6.44 13.41
C ARG A 271 -24.99 5.76 14.16
N THR A 272 -23.82 6.40 14.18
CA THR A 272 -22.64 5.95 14.93
C THR A 272 -22.68 6.41 16.38
N SER A 273 -23.39 7.52 16.67
CA SER A 273 -23.72 7.92 18.03
C SER A 273 -24.87 7.07 18.56
N ALA A 274 -24.64 6.27 19.60
CA ALA A 274 -25.72 5.71 20.38
C ALA A 274 -26.52 6.87 21.00
N GLN A 275 -27.75 7.09 20.56
CA GLN A 275 -28.71 7.77 21.42
C GLN A 275 -28.90 6.83 22.60
N ALA A 276 -28.33 7.16 23.77
CA ALA A 276 -28.75 6.53 25.01
C ALA A 276 -30.29 6.58 25.05
N PRO A 277 -30.97 5.49 25.42
CA PRO A 277 -32.43 5.51 25.52
C PRO A 277 -32.81 6.71 26.38
N ARG A 278 -33.74 7.55 25.89
CA ARG A 278 -34.23 8.68 26.68
C ARG A 278 -34.56 8.15 28.08
N PRO A 279 -34.01 8.72 29.17
CA PRO A 279 -34.45 8.31 30.48
C PRO A 279 -35.97 8.48 30.51
N LEU A 280 -36.70 7.41 30.83
CA LEU A 280 -38.12 7.50 31.12
C LEU A 280 -38.27 8.67 32.09
N ALA A 281 -39.12 9.63 31.73
CA ALA A 281 -39.38 10.77 32.59
C ALA A 281 -39.73 10.24 33.99
N GLY A 282 -38.81 10.43 34.95
CA GLY A 282 -39.13 10.23 36.35
C GLY A 282 -40.31 11.12 36.72
N PRO A 283 -41.12 10.76 37.73
CA PRO A 283 -42.30 11.53 38.10
C PRO A 283 -41.90 12.98 38.31
N GLY A 284 -42.59 13.88 37.62
CA GLY A 284 -42.19 15.27 37.43
C GLY A 284 -41.86 15.99 38.72
N ARG A 285 -40.75 16.73 38.72
CA ARG A 285 -40.51 17.77 39.72
C ARG A 285 -41.60 18.84 39.54
N PRO A 286 -42.39 19.18 40.57
CA PRO A 286 -43.38 20.24 40.45
C PRO A 286 -42.66 21.58 40.17
N PRO A 287 -43.25 22.47 39.35
CA PRO A 287 -42.64 23.75 39.02
C PRO A 287 -42.51 24.61 40.27
N SER A 288 -41.34 25.25 40.41
CA SER A 288 -41.10 26.27 41.44
C SER A 288 -41.94 27.51 41.13
N PRO A 289 -42.66 28.10 42.10
CA PRO A 289 -43.50 29.25 41.84
C PRO A 289 -42.65 30.52 41.69
N GLY A 290 -42.84 31.22 40.58
CA GLY A 290 -42.58 32.66 40.46
C GLY A 290 -41.28 33.05 39.77
N SER A 291 -41.37 33.42 38.49
CA SER A 291 -40.95 34.75 38.03
C SER A 291 -41.55 34.99 36.65
N TRP A 292 -42.71 35.64 36.68
CA TRP A 292 -43.37 36.18 35.52
C TRP A 292 -42.56 37.39 35.02
N THR A 293 -42.14 37.39 33.74
CA THR A 293 -41.59 38.59 33.08
C THR A 293 -42.41 38.87 31.81
N PRO A 294 -42.97 40.09 31.65
CA PRO A 294 -43.82 40.42 30.51
C PRO A 294 -43.04 40.59 29.21
N PRO A 295 -43.69 40.47 28.03
CA PRO A 295 -43.03 40.54 26.74
C PRO A 295 -42.82 41.99 26.28
N GLY A 296 -41.64 42.23 25.71
CA GLY A 296 -41.43 43.23 24.67
C GLY A 296 -40.69 44.50 25.09
N VAL A 297 -39.39 44.57 24.77
CA VAL A 297 -38.75 45.73 24.13
C VAL A 297 -37.55 45.23 23.31
N ALA A 298 -37.57 45.45 21.99
CA ALA A 298 -36.38 45.62 21.16
C ALA A 298 -36.23 47.13 20.91
N PRO A 299 -35.03 47.73 20.73
CA PRO A 299 -34.27 47.55 19.47
C PRO A 299 -32.71 47.68 19.61
N GLU A 300 -31.90 47.00 18.78
CA GLU A 300 -31.07 47.50 17.62
C GLU A 300 -29.54 47.62 17.90
N PRO A 301 -28.64 47.77 16.89
CA PRO A 301 -27.65 46.73 16.59
C PRO A 301 -26.17 47.21 16.50
N ALA A 302 -25.31 46.30 16.02
CA ALA A 302 -23.98 46.46 15.41
C ALA A 302 -22.76 46.30 16.32
N ASP A 303 -21.88 45.34 15.97
CA ASP A 303 -20.51 45.71 15.63
C ASP A 303 -19.87 44.73 14.63
N ARG A 304 -19.07 45.29 13.73
CA ARG A 304 -18.35 44.64 12.62
C ARG A 304 -16.92 44.31 13.05
N GLY A 305 -16.42 43.18 12.56
CA GLY A 305 -15.05 43.11 12.05
C GLY A 305 -14.02 42.35 12.88
N ARG A 306 -13.51 41.25 12.32
CA ARG A 306 -12.08 40.95 12.07
C ARG A 306 -11.94 39.55 11.42
N PRO A 307 -11.22 39.40 10.30
CA PRO A 307 -10.91 38.10 9.72
C PRO A 307 -9.64 37.49 10.33
N TRP A 308 -9.63 36.16 10.46
CA TRP A 308 -8.53 35.35 10.98
C TRP A 308 -7.71 34.73 9.82
N VAL A 309 -6.38 34.81 9.88
CA VAL A 309 -5.42 34.20 8.95
C VAL A 309 -4.40 33.39 9.77
N PRO A 310 -4.12 32.11 9.45
CA PRO A 310 -2.94 31.43 9.97
C PRO A 310 -1.79 31.39 8.95
N ALA A 311 -0.58 31.58 9.48
CA ALA A 311 0.70 31.75 8.80
C ALA A 311 1.37 30.42 8.40
N ASN A 312 2.26 30.53 7.40
CA ASN A 312 3.16 29.49 6.88
C ASN A 312 4.61 29.87 7.21
N PRO A 313 5.51 28.94 7.61
CA PRO A 313 6.95 29.17 7.54
C PRO A 313 7.70 28.25 6.54
N ARG A 314 8.57 28.89 5.76
CA ARG A 314 9.52 28.41 4.74
C ARG A 314 10.61 27.49 5.33
N VAL A 315 10.97 26.37 4.69
CA VAL A 315 12.11 26.11 3.76
C VAL A 315 13.47 26.69 4.19
N HIS A 316 14.47 25.80 4.39
CA HIS A 316 15.89 26.07 4.15
C HIS A 316 16.58 24.86 3.48
N ASN A 317 17.27 25.14 2.36
CA ASN A 317 18.20 24.29 1.64
C ASN A 317 19.58 24.29 2.30
N LEU A 318 20.35 23.20 2.16
CA LEU A 318 21.82 23.21 2.14
C LEU A 318 22.36 21.98 1.38
N THR A 319 23.22 22.25 0.41
CA THR A 319 24.01 21.34 -0.45
C THR A 319 25.46 21.27 0.03
N ASP A 320 26.11 20.08 -0.04
CA ASP A 320 27.47 19.84 -0.60
C ASP A 320 28.18 18.57 -0.02
N HIS A 321 28.41 17.58 -0.91
CA HIS A 321 29.58 16.64 -1.16
C HIS A 321 30.35 15.89 -0.02
N PRO A 322 31.23 14.87 -0.29
CA PRO A 322 31.50 14.01 -1.48
C PRO A 322 31.59 12.47 -1.19
N ASN A 323 31.79 11.66 -2.26
CA ASN A 323 31.82 10.18 -2.32
C ASN A 323 33.10 9.50 -1.79
N GLY A 324 32.95 8.29 -1.23
CA GLY A 324 33.96 7.24 -1.05
C GLY A 324 33.51 5.89 -1.67
N PRO A 325 34.39 4.87 -1.80
CA PRO A 325 34.14 3.68 -2.62
C PRO A 325 33.07 2.75 -2.02
N VAL A 326 32.13 2.29 -2.85
CA VAL A 326 30.97 1.49 -2.45
C VAL A 326 31.29 0.00 -2.54
N SER A 327 31.25 -0.71 -1.40
CA SER A 327 31.34 -2.17 -1.35
C SER A 327 29.96 -2.77 -1.65
N THR A 328 29.81 -3.48 -2.77
CA THR A 328 28.55 -4.14 -3.16
C THR A 328 28.61 -5.63 -2.80
N LEU A 329 27.70 -6.09 -1.93
CA LEU A 329 27.53 -7.52 -1.66
C LEU A 329 26.33 -8.04 -2.46
N GLY A 330 26.60 -8.62 -3.64
CA GLY A 330 25.61 -9.34 -4.44
C GLY A 330 25.68 -10.84 -4.15
N PHE A 331 24.57 -11.44 -3.70
CA PHE A 331 24.42 -12.89 -3.64
C PHE A 331 23.92 -13.41 -5.00
N ALA A 332 24.85 -13.89 -5.83
CA ALA A 332 24.53 -14.72 -6.98
C ALA A 332 24.48 -16.18 -6.53
N GLY A 333 23.28 -16.74 -6.38
CA GLY A 333 23.11 -18.19 -6.27
C GLY A 333 23.15 -18.80 -7.67
N THR A 334 24.32 -19.29 -8.10
CA THR A 334 24.47 -20.08 -9.32
C THR A 334 24.41 -21.56 -8.93
N LEU A 335 23.40 -22.28 -9.40
CA LEU A 335 23.34 -23.75 -9.36
C LEU A 335 24.34 -24.29 -10.39
N GLY A 336 25.49 -24.78 -9.90
CA GLY A 336 26.45 -25.55 -10.69
C GLY A 336 26.03 -27.01 -10.75
N PHE A 337 25.75 -27.51 -11.95
CA PHE A 337 25.67 -28.94 -12.24
C PHE A 337 27.07 -29.59 -12.12
N LEU A 338 27.13 -30.73 -11.44
CA LEU A 338 28.25 -31.67 -11.46
C LEU A 338 27.67 -33.08 -11.47
N GLY A 339 27.97 -33.86 -12.51
CA GLY A 339 27.69 -35.30 -12.50
C GLY A 339 27.74 -36.00 -13.83
N ALA A 340 28.97 -36.36 -14.24
CA ALA A 340 29.40 -37.43 -15.15
C ALA A 340 29.16 -37.30 -16.66
#